data_AF-A0A975N8F4-F1
#
_entry.id   AF-A0A975N8F4-F1
#
_cell.length_a   1.000
_cell.length_b   1.000
_cell.length_c   1.000
_cell.angle_alpha   90.00
_cell.angle_beta   90.00
_cell.angle_gamma   90.00
#
_symmetry.space_group_name_H-M   'P 1'
#
loop_
_entity.id
_entity.type
_entity.pdbx_description
1 polymer ?
#
loop_
_entity_poly.entity_id
_entity_poly.type
_entity_poly.pdbx_seq_one_letter_code
_entity_poly.pdbx_strand_id
1 'polypeptide(L)'
;MAHTGETADGQAVQAAPKRRDARANLARIMAAAARVFAVEGLTATLADVAKEAGVGVGTVYRTFPSKDDLIHDVYAPHLEEIEGRAAEASRAEDPWSGVVGFLELSIPELARDRGFRELLGGAYTASLGWSRPKAPHRLRELVANSHQRSSAHLAVLVRRAQERGQLRADFDTTDLLVLAMSVQTAVGFGGPGHPGLYRRAIGIILDGLCVARDRPSPLPAPVLAGHEVGALGSPAS
;
A
#
# COMPACT_ATOMS: atom_id res chain seq x y z
N MET A 1 54.31 36.06 38.21
CA MET A 1 53.07 36.63 37.65
C MET A 1 52.60 35.74 36.52
N ALA A 2 51.37 35.24 36.67
CA ALA A 2 50.50 34.43 35.81
C ALA A 2 51.01 33.87 34.46
N HIS A 3 51.04 32.54 34.39
CA HIS A 3 50.80 31.75 33.18
C HIS A 3 49.28 31.45 33.07
N THR A 4 48.87 30.79 31.99
CA THR A 4 47.55 30.18 31.69
C THR A 4 46.43 31.08 31.13
N GLY A 5 45.90 30.67 29.97
CA GLY A 5 44.53 31.03 29.58
C GLY A 5 44.18 31.02 28.09
N GLU A 6 44.87 30.27 27.23
CA GLU A 6 44.35 29.92 25.90
C GLU A 6 43.46 28.69 26.07
N THR A 7 42.17 28.78 25.75
CA THR A 7 41.38 27.71 25.10
C THR A 7 39.90 28.10 24.96
N ALA A 8 39.32 27.56 23.89
CA ALA A 8 37.90 27.32 23.66
C ALA A 8 37.10 28.44 22.98
N ASP A 9 37.34 28.62 21.68
CA ASP A 9 36.21 28.73 20.75
C ASP A 9 36.50 27.90 19.50
N GLY A 10 35.77 26.80 19.31
CA GLY A 10 36.12 25.86 18.24
C GLY A 10 35.35 24.56 18.18
N GLN A 11 34.15 24.43 18.76
CA GLN A 11 33.32 23.23 18.58
C GLN A 11 31.81 23.54 18.63
N ALA A 12 31.28 24.25 17.62
CA ALA A 12 29.82 24.38 17.47
C ALA A 12 29.29 24.30 16.02
N VAL A 13 30.13 24.31 14.98
CA VAL A 13 29.65 24.54 13.60
C VAL A 13 29.48 23.26 12.75
N GLN A 14 29.97 22.08 13.19
CA GLN A 14 29.99 20.87 12.33
C GLN A 14 28.83 19.86 12.54
N ALA A 15 27.94 20.06 13.52
CA ALA A 15 26.88 19.09 13.85
C ALA A 15 25.56 19.28 13.05
N ALA A 16 25.25 20.51 12.63
CA ALA A 16 24.02 20.85 11.91
C ALA A 16 23.97 20.37 10.43
N PRO A 17 25.07 20.43 9.65
CA PRO A 17 25.07 19.98 8.24
C PRO A 17 24.85 18.46 8.12
N LYS A 18 25.56 17.67 8.93
CA LYS A 18 25.51 16.19 8.88
C LYS A 18 24.12 15.63 9.23
N ARG A 19 23.39 16.26 10.16
CA ARG A 19 22.02 15.84 10.52
C ARG A 19 21.01 16.13 9.42
N ARG A 20 21.14 17.28 8.73
CA ARG A 20 20.30 17.64 7.58
C ARG A 20 20.51 16.66 6.42
N ASP A 21 21.77 16.30 6.13
CA ASP A 21 22.11 15.33 5.09
C ASP A 21 21.62 13.92 5.44
N ALA A 22 21.71 13.51 6.71
CA ALA A 22 21.17 12.22 7.16
C ALA A 22 19.65 12.14 7.00
N ARG A 23 18.90 13.20 7.35
CA ARG A 23 17.45 13.26 7.17
C ARG A 23 17.04 13.26 5.69
N ALA A 24 17.76 14.02 4.86
CA ALA A 24 17.53 14.03 3.42
C ALA A 24 17.82 12.67 2.78
N ASN A 25 18.87 11.98 3.22
CA ASN A 25 19.20 10.63 2.78
C ASN A 25 18.13 9.62 3.19
N LEU A 26 17.65 9.68 4.43
CA LEU A 26 16.56 8.83 4.90
C LEU A 26 15.31 9.02 4.04
N ALA A 27 14.89 10.27 3.80
CA ALA A 27 13.72 10.56 2.96
C ALA A 27 13.87 10.02 1.53
N ARG A 28 15.07 10.14 0.94
CA ARG A 28 15.35 9.56 -0.38
C ARG A 28 15.27 8.03 -0.39
N ILE A 29 15.84 7.38 0.63
CA ILE A 29 15.80 5.92 0.77
C ILE A 29 14.35 5.44 0.93
N MET A 30 13.55 6.10 1.78
CA MET A 30 12.14 5.74 1.98
C MET A 30 11.32 5.88 0.70
N ALA A 31 11.47 7.00 -0.01
CA ALA A 31 10.75 7.24 -1.26
C ALA A 31 11.17 6.24 -2.37
N ALA A 32 12.47 5.92 -2.45
CA ALA A 32 12.97 4.90 -3.37
C ALA A 32 12.43 3.52 -3.03
N ALA A 33 12.44 3.15 -1.74
CA ALA A 33 11.93 1.86 -1.27
C ALA A 33 10.45 1.68 -1.59
N ALA A 34 9.63 2.70 -1.35
CA ALA A 34 8.21 2.66 -1.70
C ALA A 34 7.99 2.41 -3.21
N ARG A 35 8.74 3.08 -4.09
CA ARG A 35 8.64 2.87 -5.55
C ARG A 35 9.10 1.47 -5.96
N VAL A 36 10.25 1.04 -5.45
CA VAL A 36 10.83 -0.27 -5.78
C VAL A 36 9.89 -1.39 -5.32
N PHE A 37 9.40 -1.34 -4.08
CA PHE A 37 8.50 -2.38 -3.57
C PHE A 37 7.13 -2.37 -4.27
N ALA A 38 6.60 -1.20 -4.65
CA ALA A 38 5.33 -1.13 -5.38
C ALA A 38 5.39 -1.84 -6.74
N VAL A 39 6.53 -1.76 -7.44
CA VAL A 39 6.72 -2.33 -8.78
C VAL A 39 7.25 -3.76 -8.73
N GLU A 40 8.38 -3.96 -8.03
CA GLU A 40 9.12 -5.22 -8.02
C GLU A 40 8.60 -6.20 -6.96
N GLY A 41 7.81 -5.72 -6.00
CA GLY A 41 7.34 -6.51 -4.86
C GLY A 41 8.37 -6.59 -3.74
N LEU A 42 8.11 -7.46 -2.76
CA LEU A 42 8.99 -7.63 -1.60
C LEU A 42 10.12 -8.62 -1.87
N THR A 43 10.40 -8.96 -3.13
CA THR A 43 11.62 -9.68 -3.54
C THR A 43 12.80 -8.73 -3.72
N ALA A 44 12.56 -7.46 -4.03
CA ALA A 44 13.59 -6.43 -4.26
C ALA A 44 14.55 -6.25 -3.08
N THR A 45 15.82 -5.99 -3.34
CA THR A 45 16.88 -5.97 -2.32
C THR A 45 17.17 -4.55 -1.80
N LEU A 46 17.91 -4.45 -0.69
CA LEU A 46 18.43 -3.16 -0.22
C LEU A 46 19.39 -2.51 -1.23
N ALA A 47 20.02 -3.30 -2.10
CA ALA A 47 20.87 -2.79 -3.17
C ALA A 47 20.05 -2.14 -4.30
N ASP A 48 18.89 -2.73 -4.66
CA ASP A 48 17.97 -2.15 -5.64
C ASP A 48 17.43 -0.80 -5.14
N VAL A 49 17.05 -0.74 -3.85
CA VAL A 49 16.67 0.52 -3.19
C VAL A 49 17.80 1.54 -3.18
N ALA A 50 19.04 1.13 -2.88
CA ALA A 50 20.18 2.04 -2.87
C ALA A 50 20.44 2.64 -4.27
N LYS A 51 20.34 1.80 -5.31
CA LYS A 51 20.46 2.19 -6.72
C LYS A 51 19.39 3.22 -7.09
N GLU A 52 18.13 2.94 -6.77
CA GLU A 52 17.00 3.86 -7.02
C GLU A 52 17.13 5.17 -6.23
N ALA A 53 17.61 5.12 -4.99
CA ALA A 53 17.80 6.29 -4.14
C ALA A 53 19.01 7.16 -4.55
N GLY A 54 19.90 6.67 -5.41
CA GLY A 54 21.16 7.32 -5.74
C GLY A 54 22.06 7.48 -4.51
N VAL A 55 22.14 6.46 -3.65
CA VAL A 55 23.01 6.43 -2.48
C VAL A 55 23.86 5.18 -2.45
N GLY A 56 25.00 5.23 -1.73
CA GLY A 56 25.82 4.04 -1.52
C GLY A 56 25.07 2.98 -0.71
N VAL A 57 25.20 1.71 -1.13
CA VAL A 57 24.57 0.55 -0.46
C VAL A 57 24.89 0.49 1.04
N GLY A 58 26.13 0.79 1.45
CA GLY A 58 26.52 0.86 2.86
C GLY A 58 25.78 1.93 3.68
N THR A 59 25.27 2.99 3.04
CA THR A 59 24.42 3.99 3.72
C THR A 59 23.03 3.43 4.00
N VAL A 60 22.47 2.62 3.10
CA VAL A 60 21.19 1.94 3.33
C VAL A 60 21.33 0.92 4.47
N TYR A 61 22.34 0.03 4.43
CA TYR A 61 22.56 -0.97 5.48
C TYR A 61 22.83 -0.37 6.88
N ARG A 62 23.45 0.82 6.96
CA ARG A 62 23.61 1.54 8.24
C ARG A 62 22.31 2.13 8.77
N THR A 63 21.39 2.49 7.87
CA THR A 63 20.09 3.09 8.23
C THR A 63 19.07 2.01 8.57
N PHE A 64 19.07 0.93 7.78
CA PHE A 64 18.18 -0.22 7.90
C PHE A 64 19.01 -1.49 8.08
N PRO A 65 19.18 -1.97 9.33
CA PRO A 65 19.94 -3.18 9.62
C PRO A 65 19.39 -4.43 8.92
N SER A 66 18.08 -4.46 8.63
CA SER A 66 17.43 -5.50 7.84
C SER A 66 16.45 -4.93 6.81
N LYS A 67 16.14 -5.75 5.79
CA LYS A 67 15.08 -5.44 4.82
C LYS A 67 13.70 -5.36 5.48
N ASP A 68 13.45 -6.19 6.49
CA ASP A 68 12.24 -6.19 7.29
C ASP A 68 12.03 -4.85 8.03
N ASP A 69 13.10 -4.22 8.53
CA ASP A 69 13.02 -2.88 9.14
C ASP A 69 12.61 -1.82 8.10
N LEU A 70 13.16 -1.90 6.89
CA LEU A 70 12.78 -1.01 5.80
C LEU A 70 11.32 -1.23 5.37
N ILE A 71 10.88 -2.48 5.23
CA ILE A 71 9.50 -2.82 4.88
C ILE A 71 8.53 -2.33 5.97
N HIS A 72 8.89 -2.53 7.24
CA HIS A 72 8.13 -2.01 8.37
C HIS A 72 7.95 -0.50 8.23
N ASP A 73 9.04 0.25 8.08
CA ASP A 73 8.97 1.71 8.05
C ASP A 73 8.26 2.24 6.80
N VAL A 74 8.32 1.51 5.67
CA VAL A 74 7.61 1.89 4.43
C VAL A 74 6.11 1.70 4.57
N TYR A 75 5.66 0.57 5.13
CA TYR A 75 4.24 0.21 5.14
C TYR A 75 3.50 0.50 6.45
N ALA A 76 4.18 0.84 7.56
CA ALA A 76 3.51 1.28 8.77
C ALA A 76 2.53 2.45 8.53
N PRO A 77 2.89 3.51 7.78
CA PRO A 77 1.95 4.58 7.46
C PRO A 77 0.75 4.11 6.62
N HIS A 78 0.99 3.23 5.63
CA HIS A 78 -0.07 2.68 4.77
C HIS A 78 -1.09 1.85 5.57
N LEU A 79 -0.60 1.05 6.51
CA LEU A 79 -1.43 0.27 7.42
C LEU A 79 -2.27 1.17 8.35
N GLU A 80 -1.66 2.22 8.90
CA GLU A 80 -2.36 3.25 9.70
C GLU A 80 -3.44 3.98 8.88
N GLU A 81 -3.15 4.32 7.63
CA GLU A 81 -4.12 4.96 6.74
C GLU A 81 -5.33 4.06 6.44
N ILE A 82 -5.11 2.77 6.15
CA ILE A 82 -6.21 1.83 5.92
C ILE A 82 -7.06 1.63 7.17
N GLU A 83 -6.43 1.54 8.34
CA GLU A 83 -7.14 1.49 9.61
C GLU A 83 -8.00 2.74 9.80
N GLY A 84 -7.46 3.92 9.54
CA GLY A 84 -8.18 5.20 9.59
C GLY A 84 -9.38 5.23 8.66
N ARG A 85 -9.21 4.80 7.40
CA ARG A 85 -10.29 4.71 6.40
C ARG A 85 -11.36 3.71 6.81
N ALA A 86 -10.97 2.54 7.32
CA ALA A 86 -11.91 1.54 7.84
C ALA A 86 -12.72 2.10 9.03
N ALA A 87 -12.05 2.79 9.95
CA ALA A 87 -12.67 3.41 11.11
C ALA A 87 -13.66 4.51 10.70
N GLU A 88 -13.30 5.39 9.77
CA GLU A 88 -14.19 6.41 9.22
C GLU A 88 -15.39 5.80 8.52
N ALA A 89 -15.17 4.86 7.59
CA ALA A 89 -16.23 4.18 6.86
C ALA A 89 -17.21 3.47 7.80
N SER A 90 -16.71 2.83 8.87
CA SER A 90 -17.54 2.17 9.87
C SER A 90 -18.50 3.11 10.63
N ARG A 91 -18.21 4.42 10.64
CA ARG A 91 -19.02 5.46 11.29
C ARG A 91 -19.91 6.22 10.32
N ALA A 92 -19.88 5.93 9.02
CA ALA A 92 -20.75 6.57 8.05
C ALA A 92 -22.23 6.41 8.44
N GLU A 93 -23.02 7.48 8.27
CA GLU A 93 -24.46 7.47 8.57
C GLU A 93 -25.19 6.45 7.70
N ASP A 94 -24.93 6.50 6.39
CA ASP A 94 -25.30 5.48 5.43
C ASP A 94 -24.17 4.42 5.32
N PRO A 95 -24.41 3.16 5.73
CA PRO A 95 -23.40 2.11 5.65
C PRO A 95 -22.95 1.81 4.23
N TRP A 96 -23.86 1.89 3.24
CA TRP A 96 -23.49 1.64 1.85
C TRP A 96 -22.50 2.69 1.33
N SER A 97 -22.74 3.97 1.60
CA SER A 97 -21.79 5.04 1.30
C SER A 97 -20.42 4.79 1.95
N GLY A 98 -20.39 4.26 3.18
CA GLY A 98 -19.16 3.84 3.84
C GLY A 98 -18.44 2.69 3.10
N VAL A 99 -19.18 1.66 2.67
CA VAL A 99 -18.62 0.55 1.87
C VAL A 99 -18.03 1.07 0.56
N VAL A 100 -18.77 1.88 -0.19
CA VAL A 100 -18.32 2.47 -1.45
C VAL A 100 -17.03 3.28 -1.23
N GLY A 101 -17.04 4.22 -0.28
CA GLY A 101 -15.88 5.06 -0.01
C GLY A 101 -14.65 4.26 0.40
N PHE A 102 -14.82 3.24 1.27
CA PHE A 102 -13.70 2.38 1.66
C PHE A 102 -13.12 1.60 0.48
N LEU A 103 -13.97 0.98 -0.34
CA LEU A 103 -13.54 0.15 -1.47
C LEU A 103 -12.91 0.99 -2.59
N GLU A 104 -13.49 2.15 -2.92
CA GLU A 104 -12.97 3.05 -3.95
C GLU A 104 -11.60 3.63 -3.60
N LEU A 105 -11.30 3.83 -2.31
CA LEU A 105 -10.00 4.31 -1.86
C LEU A 105 -8.99 3.17 -1.71
N SER A 106 -9.39 2.06 -1.09
CA SER A 106 -8.45 1.01 -0.66
C SER A 106 -8.10 0.03 -1.77
N ILE A 107 -9.07 -0.35 -2.63
CA ILE A 107 -8.80 -1.32 -3.70
C ILE A 107 -7.78 -0.80 -4.72
N PRO A 108 -7.86 0.45 -5.24
CA PRO A 108 -6.89 0.94 -6.21
C PRO A 108 -5.47 1.09 -5.66
N GLU A 109 -5.33 1.37 -4.37
CA GLU A 109 -4.03 1.41 -3.69
C GLU A 109 -3.43 0.01 -3.67
N LEU A 110 -4.19 -0.96 -3.16
CA LEU A 110 -3.77 -2.35 -3.08
C LEU A 110 -3.49 -2.94 -4.48
N ALA A 111 -4.30 -2.62 -5.47
CA ALA A 111 -4.13 -3.10 -6.84
C ALA A 111 -2.82 -2.61 -7.49
N ARG A 112 -2.31 -1.43 -7.13
CA ARG A 112 -1.11 -0.83 -7.72
C ARG A 112 0.16 -1.17 -6.99
N ASP A 113 0.08 -1.42 -5.70
CA ASP A 113 1.24 -1.74 -4.88
C ASP A 113 1.38 -3.25 -4.73
N ARG A 114 2.33 -3.83 -5.48
CA ARG A 114 2.64 -5.25 -5.39
C ARG A 114 3.19 -5.62 -4.02
N GLY A 115 4.11 -4.82 -3.49
CA GLY A 115 4.77 -5.09 -2.21
C GLY A 115 3.76 -5.09 -1.07
N PHE A 116 2.80 -4.17 -1.10
CA PHE A 116 1.76 -4.10 -0.10
C PHE A 116 0.79 -5.28 -0.16
N ARG A 117 0.42 -5.75 -1.37
CA ARG A 117 -0.35 -7.00 -1.52
C ARG A 117 0.39 -8.21 -1.01
N GLU A 118 1.68 -8.31 -1.29
CA GLU A 118 2.51 -9.40 -0.77
C GLU A 118 2.60 -9.36 0.76
N LEU A 119 2.64 -8.16 1.35
CA LEU A 119 2.62 -7.97 2.80
C LEU A 119 1.29 -8.45 3.41
N LEU A 120 0.15 -8.00 2.87
CA LEU A 120 -1.18 -8.36 3.40
C LEU A 120 -1.56 -9.82 3.13
N GLY A 121 -1.19 -10.36 1.96
CA GLY A 121 -1.46 -11.75 1.59
C GLY A 121 -0.57 -12.77 2.30
N GLY A 122 0.30 -12.33 3.21
CA GLY A 122 1.28 -13.19 3.89
C GLY A 122 2.39 -13.72 2.97
N ALA A 123 2.35 -13.39 1.68
CA ALA A 123 3.32 -13.79 0.69
C ALA A 123 4.70 -13.16 0.93
N TYR A 124 4.85 -12.14 1.79
CA TYR A 124 6.16 -11.71 2.28
C TYR A 124 6.97 -12.86 2.91
N THR A 125 6.28 -13.84 3.51
CA THR A 125 6.92 -15.03 4.07
C THR A 125 7.24 -16.12 3.04
N ALA A 126 6.65 -16.04 1.83
CA ALA A 126 6.76 -17.04 0.77
C ALA A 126 7.51 -16.56 -0.49
N SER A 127 7.51 -15.26 -0.81
CA SER A 127 8.19 -14.66 -1.98
C SER A 127 9.68 -14.46 -1.73
N LEU A 128 10.10 -14.46 -0.47
CA LEU A 128 11.48 -14.70 -0.10
C LEU A 128 11.73 -16.19 -0.30
N GLY A 129 12.52 -16.57 -1.32
CA GLY A 129 13.07 -17.91 -1.53
C GLY A 129 13.99 -18.42 -0.40
N TRP A 130 13.82 -17.87 0.80
CA TRP A 130 14.27 -18.37 2.07
C TRP A 130 13.03 -18.49 2.93
N SER A 131 12.62 -19.73 3.23
CA SER A 131 11.88 -20.05 4.45
C SER A 131 12.66 -19.48 5.64
N ARG A 132 12.47 -18.19 5.96
CA ARG A 132 12.80 -17.65 7.27
C ARG A 132 11.65 -18.07 8.16
N PRO A 133 11.86 -18.92 9.16
CA PRO A 133 10.77 -19.38 10.02
C PRO A 133 10.08 -18.25 10.79
N LYS A 134 10.62 -17.02 10.82
CA LYS A 134 10.06 -15.86 11.49
C LYS A 134 10.52 -14.58 10.79
N ALA A 135 9.63 -13.85 10.12
CA ALA A 135 9.83 -12.40 9.99
C ALA A 135 10.07 -11.82 11.40
N PRO A 136 10.92 -10.79 11.57
CA PRO A 136 11.17 -10.17 12.87
C PRO A 136 9.85 -9.82 13.55
N HIS A 137 9.82 -10.03 14.86
CA HIS A 137 8.64 -9.88 15.71
C HIS A 137 7.86 -8.60 15.38
N ARG A 138 8.57 -7.48 15.25
CA ARG A 138 8.00 -6.15 15.02
C ARG A 138 7.15 -6.01 13.74
N LEU A 139 7.64 -6.48 12.59
CA LEU A 139 6.87 -6.39 11.33
C LEU A 139 5.63 -7.28 11.38
N ARG A 140 5.75 -8.48 11.96
CA ARG A 140 4.61 -9.39 12.13
C ARG A 140 3.55 -8.81 13.05
N GLU A 141 3.96 -8.25 14.18
CA GLU A 141 3.06 -7.57 15.11
C GLU A 141 2.37 -6.38 14.47
N LEU A 142 3.10 -5.55 13.73
CA LEU A 142 2.52 -4.41 13.00
C LEU A 142 1.39 -4.88 12.08
N VAL A 143 1.66 -5.86 11.22
CA VAL A 143 0.67 -6.39 10.27
C VAL A 143 -0.50 -7.05 11.00
N ALA A 144 -0.23 -7.89 12.00
CA ALA A 144 -1.28 -8.58 12.75
C ALA A 144 -2.19 -7.61 13.52
N ASN A 145 -1.60 -6.61 14.19
CA ASN A 145 -2.34 -5.60 14.94
C ASN A 145 -3.17 -4.71 14.01
N SER A 146 -2.58 -4.26 12.90
CA SER A 146 -3.30 -3.46 11.90
C SER A 146 -4.46 -4.25 11.29
N HIS A 147 -4.22 -5.52 10.95
CA HIS A 147 -5.25 -6.40 10.42
C HIS A 147 -6.40 -6.58 11.42
N GLN A 148 -6.09 -6.83 12.69
CA GLN A 148 -7.09 -7.00 13.74
C GLN A 148 -7.93 -5.73 13.96
N ARG A 149 -7.31 -4.54 13.98
CA ARG A 149 -8.04 -3.28 14.17
C ARG A 149 -8.90 -2.94 12.95
N SER A 150 -8.35 -3.09 11.75
CA SER A 150 -9.08 -2.85 10.50
C SER A 150 -10.25 -3.83 10.33
N SER A 151 -10.06 -5.11 10.62
CA SER A 151 -11.11 -6.12 10.50
C SER A 151 -12.28 -5.86 11.47
N ALA A 152 -12.01 -5.37 12.68
CA ALA A 152 -13.06 -4.99 13.62
C ALA A 152 -13.94 -3.85 13.08
N HIS A 153 -13.34 -2.82 12.49
CA HIS A 153 -14.08 -1.72 11.87
C HIS A 153 -14.88 -2.16 10.64
N LEU A 154 -14.26 -2.97 9.77
CA LEU A 154 -14.90 -3.46 8.56
C LEU A 154 -16.04 -4.43 8.86
N ALA A 155 -15.91 -5.28 9.88
CA ALA A 155 -16.99 -6.16 10.31
C ALA A 155 -18.22 -5.38 10.78
N VAL A 156 -18.03 -4.25 11.47
CA VAL A 156 -19.15 -3.35 11.84
C VAL A 156 -19.81 -2.76 10.59
N LEU A 157 -19.01 -2.26 9.64
CA LEU A 157 -19.50 -1.67 8.40
C LEU A 157 -20.31 -2.67 7.57
N VAL A 158 -19.74 -3.85 7.30
CA VAL A 158 -20.35 -4.93 6.52
C VAL A 158 -21.67 -5.36 7.16
N ARG A 159 -21.66 -5.63 8.48
CA ARG A 159 -22.88 -6.01 9.21
C ARG A 159 -23.97 -4.95 9.06
N ARG A 160 -23.67 -3.68 9.29
CA ARG A 160 -24.65 -2.58 9.18
C ARG A 160 -25.23 -2.48 7.77
N ALA A 161 -24.41 -2.64 6.73
CA ALA A 161 -24.86 -2.59 5.34
C ALA A 161 -25.73 -3.81 4.97
N GLN A 162 -25.41 -5.00 5.50
CA GLN A 162 -26.20 -6.22 5.31
C GLN A 162 -27.53 -6.17 6.06
N GLU A 163 -27.55 -5.71 7.32
CA GLU A 163 -28.77 -5.53 8.13
C GLU A 163 -29.77 -4.57 7.49
N ARG A 164 -29.29 -3.57 6.74
CA ARG A 164 -30.11 -2.65 5.95
C ARG A 164 -30.50 -3.18 4.57
N GLY A 165 -30.09 -4.40 4.22
CA GLY A 165 -30.34 -5.00 2.90
C GLY A 165 -29.62 -4.30 1.76
N GLN A 166 -28.59 -3.50 2.04
CA GLN A 166 -27.85 -2.75 1.04
C GLN A 166 -26.72 -3.61 0.45
N LEU A 167 -26.02 -4.38 1.26
CA LEU A 167 -24.92 -5.25 0.84
C LEU A 167 -25.36 -6.72 0.81
N ARG A 168 -24.90 -7.49 -0.19
CA ARG A 168 -25.16 -8.94 -0.28
C ARG A 168 -24.70 -9.69 0.97
N ALA A 169 -25.52 -10.65 1.40
CA ALA A 169 -25.36 -11.34 2.69
C ALA A 169 -24.16 -12.31 2.73
N ASP A 170 -23.64 -12.69 1.57
CA ASP A 170 -22.48 -13.58 1.40
C ASP A 170 -21.17 -12.82 1.19
N PHE A 171 -21.16 -11.49 1.29
CA PHE A 171 -19.93 -10.70 1.29
C PHE A 171 -19.23 -10.74 2.66
N ASP A 172 -17.93 -10.96 2.66
CA ASP A 172 -17.08 -10.91 3.86
C ASP A 172 -15.86 -10.01 3.66
N THR A 173 -15.28 -9.53 4.77
CA THR A 173 -14.05 -8.71 4.74
C THR A 173 -12.85 -9.41 4.09
N THR A 174 -12.83 -10.74 4.07
CA THR A 174 -11.81 -11.54 3.39
C THR A 174 -11.86 -11.42 1.86
N ASP A 175 -13.00 -11.01 1.28
CA ASP A 175 -13.13 -10.80 -0.17
C ASP A 175 -12.31 -9.59 -0.67
N LEU A 176 -11.89 -8.69 0.22
CA LEU A 176 -11.16 -7.47 -0.15
C LEU A 176 -9.89 -7.77 -0.96
N LEU A 177 -9.15 -8.81 -0.59
CA LEU A 177 -7.93 -9.18 -1.31
C LEU A 177 -8.25 -9.75 -2.70
N VAL A 178 -9.32 -10.54 -2.81
CA VAL A 178 -9.79 -11.11 -4.09
C VAL A 178 -10.25 -9.99 -5.02
N LEU A 179 -11.01 -9.02 -4.51
CA LEU A 179 -11.42 -7.84 -5.27
C LEU A 179 -10.22 -7.01 -5.71
N ALA A 180 -9.23 -6.80 -4.83
CA ALA A 180 -8.01 -6.10 -5.18
C ALA A 180 -7.22 -6.79 -6.30
N MET A 181 -7.10 -8.12 -6.28
CA MET A 181 -6.47 -8.90 -7.35
C MET A 181 -7.26 -8.83 -8.67
N SER A 182 -8.58 -8.81 -8.58
CA SER A 182 -9.46 -8.64 -9.75
C SER A 182 -9.24 -7.27 -10.41
N VAL A 183 -9.17 -6.21 -9.60
CA VAL A 183 -8.89 -4.86 -10.07
C VAL A 183 -7.44 -4.69 -10.55
N GLN A 184 -6.47 -5.35 -9.91
CA GLN A 184 -5.08 -5.40 -10.38
C GLN A 184 -5.00 -5.96 -11.80
N THR A 185 -5.74 -7.02 -12.11
CA THR A 185 -5.82 -7.57 -13.47
C THR A 185 -6.32 -6.51 -14.46
N ALA A 186 -7.33 -5.73 -14.08
CA ALA A 186 -7.84 -4.63 -14.92
C ALA A 186 -6.82 -3.49 -15.09
N VAL A 187 -6.01 -3.17 -14.07
CA VAL A 187 -4.89 -2.22 -14.18
C VAL A 187 -3.88 -2.72 -15.22
N GLY A 188 -3.45 -3.97 -15.10
CA GLY A 188 -2.48 -4.58 -16.01
C GLY A 188 -3.00 -4.66 -17.44
N PHE A 189 -4.26 -5.07 -17.60
CA PHE A 189 -4.91 -5.19 -18.91
C PHE A 189 -5.07 -3.83 -19.61
N GLY A 190 -5.44 -2.77 -18.89
CA GLY A 190 -5.59 -1.44 -19.47
C GLY A 190 -4.26 -0.78 -19.84
N GLY A 191 -3.20 -1.03 -19.07
CA GLY A 191 -1.87 -0.48 -19.29
C GLY A 191 -1.84 1.06 -19.43
N PRO A 192 -0.82 1.63 -20.08
CA PRO A 192 -0.73 3.06 -20.35
C PRO A 192 -1.83 3.60 -21.28
N GLY A 193 -2.43 2.75 -22.12
CA GLY A 193 -3.48 3.14 -23.06
C GLY A 193 -4.82 3.40 -22.38
N HIS A 194 -5.13 2.66 -21.31
CA HIS A 194 -6.39 2.79 -20.57
C HIS A 194 -6.16 2.81 -19.05
N PRO A 195 -5.48 3.85 -18.52
CA PRO A 195 -5.15 3.94 -17.10
C PRO A 195 -6.39 4.03 -16.19
N GLY A 196 -7.57 4.34 -16.74
CA GLY A 196 -8.85 4.40 -16.03
C GLY A 196 -9.65 3.09 -16.00
N LEU A 197 -9.24 2.04 -16.72
CA LEU A 197 -10.04 0.82 -16.89
C LEU A 197 -10.38 0.14 -15.55
N TYR A 198 -9.45 0.18 -14.60
CA TYR A 198 -9.67 -0.35 -13.26
C TYR A 198 -10.85 0.30 -12.53
N ARG A 199 -11.15 1.59 -12.80
CA ARG A 199 -12.32 2.28 -12.21
C ARG A 199 -13.61 1.67 -12.72
N ARG A 200 -13.66 1.31 -14.01
CA ARG A 200 -14.81 0.60 -14.59
C ARG A 200 -15.04 -0.73 -13.88
N ALA A 201 -13.97 -1.49 -13.63
CA ALA A 201 -14.05 -2.75 -12.91
C ALA A 201 -14.60 -2.55 -11.48
N ILE A 202 -14.13 -1.53 -10.75
CA ILE A 202 -14.65 -1.18 -9.42
C ILE A 202 -16.14 -0.83 -9.49
N GLY A 203 -16.57 -0.02 -10.46
CA GLY A 203 -17.98 0.31 -10.65
C GLY A 203 -18.85 -0.93 -10.84
N ILE A 204 -18.40 -1.90 -11.66
CA ILE A 204 -19.09 -3.18 -11.87
C ILE A 204 -19.11 -4.02 -10.59
N ILE A 205 -18.01 -4.06 -9.84
CA ILE A 205 -17.92 -4.81 -8.57
C ILE A 205 -18.88 -4.23 -7.53
N LEU A 206 -18.84 -2.93 -7.29
CA LEU A 206 -19.81 -2.25 -6.42
C LEU A 206 -21.24 -2.49 -6.90
N ASP A 207 -21.42 -2.52 -8.22
CA ASP A 207 -22.69 -2.85 -8.84
C ASP A 207 -23.13 -4.32 -8.71
N GLY A 208 -22.21 -5.25 -8.43
CA GLY A 208 -22.52 -6.63 -8.07
C GLY A 208 -22.73 -6.85 -6.58
N LEU A 209 -22.30 -5.91 -5.73
CA LEU A 209 -22.36 -6.01 -4.27
C LEU A 209 -23.64 -5.41 -3.67
N CYS A 210 -24.19 -4.33 -4.23
CA CYS A 210 -25.44 -3.73 -3.70
C CYS A 210 -26.68 -4.53 -4.11
N VAL A 211 -27.53 -4.84 -3.12
CA VAL A 211 -28.81 -5.53 -3.26
C VAL A 211 -29.98 -4.56 -3.41
N ALA A 212 -29.93 -3.40 -2.73
CA ALA A 212 -31.04 -2.45 -2.63
C ALA A 212 -31.17 -1.50 -3.84
N ARG A 213 -30.83 -1.95 -5.06
CA ARG A 213 -30.82 -1.09 -6.26
C ARG A 213 -32.00 -1.37 -7.19
N ASP A 214 -32.55 -0.30 -7.76
CA ASP A 214 -33.51 -0.39 -8.87
C ASP A 214 -32.83 -0.39 -10.24
N ARG A 215 -31.64 0.24 -10.36
CA ARG A 215 -30.87 0.35 -11.61
C ARG A 215 -29.37 0.35 -11.37
N PRO A 216 -28.54 -0.07 -12.35
CA PRO A 216 -27.08 0.05 -12.27
C PRO A 216 -26.61 1.50 -12.18
N SER A 217 -25.46 1.71 -11.54
CA SER A 217 -24.77 2.99 -11.46
C SER A 217 -24.10 3.33 -12.80
N PRO A 218 -23.95 4.62 -13.14
CA PRO A 218 -23.08 5.02 -14.24
C PRO A 218 -21.65 4.54 -14.00
N LEU A 219 -21.07 3.84 -14.97
CA LEU A 219 -19.70 3.34 -14.83
C LEU A 219 -18.69 4.48 -14.99
N PRO A 220 -17.66 4.58 -14.11
CA PRO A 220 -16.75 5.72 -14.04
C PRO A 220 -15.67 5.75 -15.14
N ALA A 221 -15.65 4.73 -16.01
CA ALA A 221 -14.80 4.69 -17.19
C ALA A 221 -15.51 3.96 -18.35
N PRO A 222 -15.22 4.37 -19.60
CA PRO A 222 -15.88 3.81 -20.78
C PRO A 222 -15.51 2.34 -20.98
N VAL A 223 -16.37 1.63 -21.72
CA VAL A 223 -16.03 0.29 -22.23
C VAL A 223 -14.94 0.44 -23.30
N LEU A 224 -14.06 -0.56 -23.40
CA LEU A 224 -13.13 -0.66 -24.52
C LEU A 224 -13.89 -0.97 -25.81
N ALA A 225 -13.55 -0.30 -26.89
CA ALA A 225 -13.95 -0.69 -28.22
C ALA A 225 -13.23 -1.99 -28.63
N GLY A 226 -13.86 -2.79 -29.49
CA GLY A 226 -13.33 -4.12 -29.87
C GLY A 226 -11.90 -4.09 -30.45
N HIS A 227 -11.54 -3.01 -31.15
CA HIS A 227 -10.19 -2.83 -31.70
C HIS A 227 -9.15 -2.50 -30.62
N GLU A 228 -9.54 -1.80 -29.54
CA GLU A 228 -8.66 -1.50 -28.41
C GLU A 228 -8.32 -2.78 -27.63
N VAL A 229 -9.30 -3.68 -27.47
CA VAL A 229 -9.09 -5.01 -26.85
C VAL A 229 -8.05 -5.82 -27.64
N GLY A 230 -8.13 -5.81 -28.97
CA GLY A 230 -7.16 -6.49 -29.83
C GLY A 230 -5.74 -5.93 -29.71
N ALA A 231 -5.60 -4.60 -29.60
CA ALA A 231 -4.31 -3.92 -29.48
C ALA A 231 -3.60 -4.20 -28.14
N LEU A 232 -4.34 -4.53 -27.07
CA LEU A 232 -3.79 -4.86 -25.75
C LEU A 232 -3.24 -6.30 -25.67
N GLY A 233 -3.71 -7.20 -26.53
CA GLY A 233 -3.29 -8.61 -26.58
C GLY A 233 -2.13 -8.90 -27.54
N SER A 234 -1.78 -7.95 -28.41
CA SER A 234 -0.62 -8.08 -29.30
C SER A 234 0.65 -7.63 -28.56
N PRO A 235 1.68 -8.48 -28.43
CA PRO A 235 2.96 -8.02 -27.92
C PRO A 235 3.46 -6.89 -28.83
N ALA A 236 3.94 -5.79 -28.23
CA ALA A 236 4.58 -4.71 -28.96
C ALA A 236 5.66 -5.32 -29.86
N SER A 237 5.50 -5.15 -31.18
CA SER A 237 6.49 -5.57 -32.17
C SER A 237 7.77 -4.74 -32.07
#